data_AF-A0A326GNM8-F1
#
_entry.id   AF-A0A326GNM8-F1
#
_cell.length_a   1.000
_cell.length_b   1.000
_cell.length_c   1.000
_cell.angle_alpha   90.00
_cell.angle_beta   90.00
_cell.angle_gamma   90.00
#
_symmetry.space_group_name_H-M   'P 1'
#
loop_
_entity.id
_entity.type
_entity.pdbx_description
1 polymer ?
#
loop_
_entity_poly.entity_id
_entity_poly.type
_entity_poly.pdbx_seq_one_letter_code
_entity_poly.pdbx_strand_id
1 'polypeptide(L)'
;MTDPSDRDPLFPPAEGWRYCVVRAAVVAVALALAIFGLFQWMAMASLSVDRNSLVQPVVAAFAHGALDADASWLHGNTEIGSHQYNDCLILFQAMDDRAPARLRAISPLSVPVDTDNSCATLQGFAEGRVEPPRRFYHQYLHGHTTLARWLVPELGVAGLRGLYKLLATLLVLAGIGYALMGLAGGARAAGAWLAIFVVFARWFGLESFGQSLGHGPADLVFLAFLLFLARGSAERPLGARAVAVGAAVFGALTVQFEFLTGGLPLGLAIVLGAVPLALPEREGSPRAWIDAVVAYGMAAVTTMVAKLVLVAMAFPAGAFGAIEHQLLFRVGLEQASRRDTAVGAAEFVTHLWAGLEGMASGMHLLVLGSLLIALVAGGWGYRQLRLSAEAGERFRAGALAASLLVPPLWLVLFWQHSAEHAWFMDRILSWDIAGGMALFALALRRARAA
;
A
#
# COMPACT_ATOMS: atom_id res chain seq x y z
N MET A 1 10.88 -10.16 48.76
CA MET A 1 11.98 -10.88 48.07
C MET A 1 11.34 -11.85 47.11
N THR A 2 11.21 -11.47 45.83
CA THR A 2 10.73 -12.37 44.77
C THR A 2 11.92 -13.10 44.18
N ASP A 3 11.81 -14.43 44.09
CA ASP A 3 12.83 -15.33 43.57
C ASP A 3 13.27 -14.90 42.15
N PRO A 4 14.58 -14.67 41.89
CA PRO A 4 15.09 -14.37 40.56
C PRO A 4 14.78 -15.44 39.50
N SER A 5 14.41 -16.67 39.91
CA SER A 5 14.03 -17.76 39.01
C SER A 5 12.62 -17.67 38.45
N ASP A 6 11.75 -16.79 38.98
CA ASP A 6 10.37 -16.57 38.49
C ASP A 6 10.27 -15.54 37.34
N ARG A 7 11.41 -15.02 36.86
CA ARG A 7 11.43 -14.22 35.64
C ARG A 7 11.48 -15.15 34.44
N ASP A 8 10.32 -15.70 34.07
CA ASP A 8 10.15 -16.33 32.77
C ASP A 8 10.68 -15.36 31.71
N PRO A 9 11.76 -15.72 31.00
CA PRO A 9 12.37 -14.79 30.08
C PRO A 9 11.36 -14.53 28.97
N LEU A 10 10.98 -13.26 28.81
CA LEU A 10 10.08 -12.78 27.76
C LEU A 10 10.51 -13.24 26.35
N PHE A 11 11.76 -13.71 26.23
CA PHE A 11 12.36 -14.28 25.06
C PHE A 11 12.93 -15.68 25.38
N PRO A 12 12.61 -16.72 24.59
CA PRO A 12 13.29 -18.02 24.71
C PRO A 12 14.80 -17.93 24.44
N PRO A 13 15.56 -19.00 24.71
CA PRO A 13 16.95 -19.11 24.27
C PRO A 13 17.11 -18.79 22.78
N ALA A 14 18.16 -18.02 22.47
CA ALA A 14 18.43 -17.41 21.15
C ALA A 14 18.52 -18.41 19.99
N GLU A 15 18.83 -19.68 20.27
CA GLU A 15 18.98 -20.72 19.25
C GLU A 15 17.65 -21.08 18.57
N GLY A 16 16.55 -21.16 19.33
CA GLY A 16 15.22 -21.46 18.77
C GLY A 16 14.68 -20.35 17.86
N TRP A 17 15.17 -19.12 18.02
CA TRP A 17 14.76 -17.97 17.20
C TRP A 17 15.32 -18.02 15.79
N ARG A 18 16.60 -18.39 15.66
CA ARG A 18 17.29 -18.39 14.37
C ARG A 18 16.60 -19.31 13.37
N TYR A 19 16.18 -20.51 13.80
CA TYR A 19 15.49 -21.47 12.93
C TYR A 19 14.13 -20.98 12.44
N CYS A 20 13.37 -20.25 13.28
CA CYS A 20 12.04 -19.77 12.89
C CYS A 20 12.13 -18.63 11.87
N VAL A 21 13.00 -17.65 12.12
CA VAL A 21 13.23 -16.50 11.23
C VAL A 21 13.74 -16.97 9.87
N VAL A 22 14.72 -17.88 9.84
CA VAL A 22 15.24 -18.44 8.58
C VAL A 22 14.14 -19.17 7.82
N ARG A 23 13.31 -19.97 8.49
CA ARG A 23 12.19 -20.66 7.84
C ARG A 23 11.17 -19.67 7.27
N ALA A 24 10.79 -18.64 8.02
CA ALA A 24 9.87 -17.61 7.55
C ALA A 24 10.45 -16.88 6.32
N ALA A 25 11.74 -16.52 6.35
CA ALA A 25 12.43 -15.90 5.22
C ALA A 25 12.46 -16.80 3.98
N VAL A 26 12.81 -18.09 4.13
CA VAL A 26 12.84 -19.04 3.00
C VAL A 26 11.46 -19.20 2.36
N VAL A 27 10.42 -19.37 3.18
CA VAL A 27 9.04 -19.46 2.69
C VAL A 27 8.63 -18.17 1.98
N ALA A 28 8.98 -17.01 2.55
CA ALA A 28 8.67 -15.71 1.96
C ALA A 28 9.37 -15.52 0.61
N VAL A 29 10.65 -15.89 0.49
CA VAL A 29 11.40 -15.85 -0.78
C VAL A 29 10.73 -16.73 -1.83
N ALA A 30 10.38 -17.97 -1.48
CA ALA A 30 9.74 -18.90 -2.41
C ALA A 30 8.37 -18.38 -2.89
N LEU A 31 7.53 -17.88 -1.99
CA LEU A 31 6.23 -17.30 -2.32
C LEU A 31 6.38 -16.02 -3.16
N ALA A 32 7.32 -15.15 -2.83
CA ALA A 32 7.59 -13.93 -3.57
C ALA A 32 8.04 -14.21 -4.99
N LEU A 33 8.94 -15.18 -5.19
CA LEU A 33 9.35 -15.63 -6.53
C LEU A 33 8.21 -16.27 -7.31
N ALA A 34 7.35 -17.05 -6.65
CA ALA A 34 6.18 -17.65 -7.29
C ALA A 34 5.16 -16.58 -7.75
N ILE A 35 4.83 -15.63 -6.88
CA ILE A 35 3.94 -14.50 -7.20
C ILE A 35 4.57 -13.61 -8.28
N PHE A 36 5.86 -13.31 -8.17
CA PHE A 36 6.60 -12.56 -9.18
C PHE A 36 6.56 -13.25 -10.54
N GLY A 37 6.89 -14.55 -10.58
CA GLY A 37 6.83 -15.36 -11.79
C GLY A 37 5.44 -15.42 -12.40
N LEU A 38 4.39 -15.55 -11.58
CA LEU A 38 3.00 -15.52 -12.03
C LEU A 38 2.66 -14.18 -12.69
N PHE A 39 2.96 -13.05 -12.04
CA PHE A 39 2.70 -11.72 -12.61
C PHE A 39 3.55 -11.46 -13.86
N GLN A 40 4.78 -11.94 -13.92
CA GLN A 40 5.63 -11.81 -15.10
C GLN A 40 5.10 -12.64 -16.28
N TRP A 41 4.57 -13.84 -16.00
CA TRP A 41 3.87 -14.66 -16.98
C TRP A 41 2.58 -13.99 -17.46
N MET A 42 1.76 -13.47 -16.54
CA MET A 42 0.56 -12.70 -16.88
C MET A 42 0.89 -11.46 -17.70
N ALA A 43 1.98 -10.76 -17.38
CA ALA A 43 2.46 -9.61 -18.14
C ALA A 43 2.83 -10.02 -19.57
N MET A 44 3.58 -11.10 -19.75
CA MET A 44 3.90 -11.65 -21.07
C MET A 44 2.64 -12.04 -21.85
N ALA A 45 1.72 -12.76 -21.21
CA ALA A 45 0.47 -13.20 -21.83
C ALA A 45 -0.42 -12.01 -22.21
N SER A 46 -0.47 -10.96 -21.39
CA SER A 46 -1.27 -9.75 -21.65
C SER A 46 -0.84 -8.99 -22.91
N LEU A 47 0.36 -9.24 -23.43
CA LEU A 47 0.89 -8.55 -24.61
C LEU A 47 0.39 -9.11 -25.94
N SER A 48 -0.33 -10.25 -25.91
CA SER A 48 -1.05 -10.75 -27.09
C SER A 48 -2.43 -10.11 -27.27
N VAL A 49 -2.88 -9.28 -26.32
CA VAL A 49 -4.11 -8.52 -26.45
C VAL A 49 -3.95 -7.51 -27.59
N ASP A 50 -4.93 -7.46 -28.48
CA ASP A 50 -4.91 -6.55 -29.64
C ASP A 50 -4.90 -5.09 -29.17
N ARG A 51 -4.00 -4.27 -29.75
CA ARG A 51 -3.88 -2.86 -29.38
C ARG A 51 -5.18 -2.10 -29.60
N ASN A 52 -5.91 -2.36 -30.69
CA ASN A 52 -7.13 -1.60 -30.99
C ASN A 52 -8.24 -1.88 -29.98
N SER A 53 -8.27 -3.09 -29.40
CA SER A 53 -9.16 -3.44 -28.29
C SER A 53 -8.92 -2.61 -27.01
N LEU A 54 -7.73 -2.01 -26.85
CA LEU A 54 -7.42 -1.07 -25.77
C LEU A 54 -7.64 0.40 -26.17
N VAL A 55 -7.29 0.75 -27.41
CA VAL A 55 -7.44 2.13 -27.93
C VAL A 55 -8.90 2.58 -27.86
N GLN A 56 -9.85 1.75 -28.33
CA GLN A 56 -11.25 2.14 -28.43
C GLN A 56 -11.88 2.47 -27.06
N PRO A 57 -11.73 1.64 -26.00
CA PRO A 57 -12.18 2.00 -24.66
C PRO A 57 -11.52 3.24 -24.08
N VAL A 58 -10.23 3.51 -24.38
CA VAL A 58 -9.54 4.72 -23.90
C VAL A 58 -10.10 5.97 -24.57
N VAL A 59 -10.28 5.96 -25.90
CA VAL A 59 -10.91 7.08 -26.63
C VAL A 59 -12.33 7.32 -26.12
N ALA A 60 -13.11 6.26 -25.94
CA ALA A 60 -14.45 6.35 -25.37
C ALA A 60 -14.45 6.89 -23.94
N ALA A 61 -13.43 6.58 -23.13
CA ALA A 61 -13.32 7.09 -21.77
C ALA A 61 -13.11 8.62 -21.75
N PHE A 62 -12.31 9.19 -22.65
CA PHE A 62 -12.20 10.65 -22.80
C PHE A 62 -13.52 11.25 -23.31
N ALA A 63 -14.13 10.64 -24.32
CA ALA A 63 -15.37 11.15 -24.91
C ALA A 63 -16.54 11.23 -23.92
N HIS A 64 -16.63 10.28 -22.98
CA HIS A 64 -17.67 10.24 -21.94
C HIS A 64 -17.25 10.90 -20.61
N GLY A 65 -16.05 11.52 -20.54
CA GLY A 65 -15.57 12.16 -19.31
C GLY A 65 -15.13 11.21 -18.20
N ALA A 66 -14.94 9.92 -18.47
CA ALA A 66 -14.32 8.99 -17.53
C ALA A 66 -12.80 9.22 -17.41
N LEU A 67 -12.18 9.81 -18.45
CA LEU A 67 -10.86 10.42 -18.41
C LEU A 67 -10.97 11.88 -18.82
N ASP A 68 -10.08 12.72 -18.30
CA ASP A 68 -10.08 14.16 -18.55
C ASP A 68 -8.67 14.61 -18.91
N ALA A 69 -8.51 15.04 -20.16
CA ALA A 69 -7.22 15.43 -20.69
C ALA A 69 -6.77 16.80 -20.17
N ASP A 70 -7.62 17.62 -19.57
CA ASP A 70 -7.31 19.00 -19.20
C ASP A 70 -7.04 19.18 -17.70
N ALA A 71 -7.10 18.11 -16.91
CA ALA A 71 -6.96 18.20 -15.45
C ALA A 71 -7.97 19.13 -14.77
N SER A 72 -9.18 19.19 -15.32
CA SER A 72 -10.28 20.02 -14.83
C SER A 72 -11.15 19.32 -13.75
N TRP A 73 -10.89 18.05 -13.45
CA TRP A 73 -11.67 17.28 -12.49
C TRP A 73 -11.44 17.73 -11.03
N LEU A 74 -12.49 17.61 -10.21
CA LEU A 74 -12.43 17.91 -8.78
C LEU A 74 -11.82 16.73 -8.00
N HIS A 75 -10.98 16.99 -7.00
CA HIS A 75 -10.37 15.95 -6.15
C HIS A 75 -11.41 15.05 -5.44
N GLY A 76 -12.62 15.54 -5.18
CA GLY A 76 -13.74 14.78 -4.61
C GLY A 76 -14.61 14.01 -5.61
N ASN A 77 -14.23 13.95 -6.89
CA ASN A 77 -15.01 13.23 -7.90
C ASN A 77 -14.90 11.70 -7.66
N THR A 78 -15.97 11.09 -7.19
CA THR A 78 -16.03 9.64 -6.89
C THR A 78 -16.30 8.72 -8.09
N GLU A 79 -16.17 9.24 -9.30
CA GLU A 79 -16.18 8.47 -10.56
C GLU A 79 -14.79 8.44 -11.21
N ILE A 80 -14.11 9.59 -11.22
CA ILE A 80 -12.75 9.73 -11.77
C ILE A 80 -11.67 9.40 -10.72
N GLY A 81 -11.92 9.77 -9.47
CA GLY A 81 -10.95 9.74 -8.37
C GLY A 81 -9.97 10.93 -8.40
N SER A 82 -9.15 11.05 -7.36
CA SER A 82 -8.15 12.12 -7.20
C SER A 82 -6.86 11.92 -8.02
N HIS A 83 -6.68 10.74 -8.64
CA HIS A 83 -5.38 10.28 -9.17
C HIS A 83 -5.39 9.82 -10.62
N GLN A 84 -5.89 10.66 -11.52
CA GLN A 84 -5.96 10.30 -12.94
C GLN A 84 -4.59 10.20 -13.62
N TYR A 85 -3.56 10.88 -13.10
CA TYR A 85 -2.20 10.80 -13.63
C TYR A 85 -1.71 9.35 -13.76
N ASN A 86 -1.85 8.54 -12.69
CA ASN A 86 -1.43 7.15 -12.70
C ASN A 86 -2.27 6.31 -13.65
N ASP A 87 -3.56 6.61 -13.78
CA ASP A 87 -4.45 5.87 -14.67
C ASP A 87 -4.06 6.10 -16.12
N CYS A 88 -3.81 7.35 -16.50
CA CYS A 88 -3.35 7.68 -17.84
C CYS A 88 -1.98 7.09 -18.15
N LEU A 89 -1.06 7.08 -17.17
CA LEU A 89 0.23 6.42 -17.30
C LEU A 89 0.09 4.90 -17.48
N ILE A 90 -0.76 4.24 -16.69
CA ILE A 90 -1.04 2.79 -16.78
C ILE A 90 -1.65 2.44 -18.13
N LEU A 91 -2.64 3.20 -18.59
CA LEU A 91 -3.31 2.99 -19.88
C LEU A 91 -2.35 3.24 -21.05
N PHE A 92 -1.48 4.24 -20.95
CA PHE A 92 -0.43 4.47 -21.94
C PHE A 92 0.51 3.27 -22.01
N GLN A 93 1.02 2.81 -20.86
CA GLN A 93 1.87 1.63 -20.77
C GLN A 93 1.18 0.35 -21.26
N ALA A 94 -0.13 0.24 -21.08
CA ALA A 94 -0.93 -0.89 -21.50
C ALA A 94 -1.02 -0.93 -23.04
N MET A 95 -1.26 0.23 -23.66
CA MET A 95 -1.51 0.40 -25.10
C MET A 95 -0.25 0.53 -25.96
N ASP A 96 0.85 1.03 -25.42
CA ASP A 96 2.08 1.24 -26.19
C ASP A 96 2.78 -0.09 -26.52
N ASP A 97 2.71 -0.46 -27.80
CA ASP A 97 3.24 -1.70 -28.35
C ASP A 97 4.51 -1.54 -29.19
N ARG A 98 5.05 -0.33 -29.27
CA ARG A 98 6.15 0.04 -30.17
C ARG A 98 7.50 -0.61 -29.84
N ALA A 99 7.63 -1.23 -28.66
CA ALA A 99 8.82 -1.95 -28.24
C ALA A 99 8.61 -3.48 -28.21
N PRO A 100 9.69 -4.28 -28.34
CA PRO A 100 9.58 -5.74 -28.28
C PRO A 100 8.85 -6.24 -27.04
N ALA A 101 7.90 -7.17 -27.23
CA ALA A 101 7.03 -7.68 -26.16
C ALA A 101 7.80 -8.14 -24.92
N ARG A 102 8.88 -8.92 -25.11
CA ARG A 102 9.75 -9.41 -24.02
C ARG A 102 10.29 -8.30 -23.11
N LEU A 103 10.59 -7.12 -23.68
CA LEU A 103 11.10 -5.99 -22.92
C LEU A 103 9.95 -5.27 -22.20
N ARG A 104 8.81 -5.09 -22.88
CA ARG A 104 7.60 -4.45 -22.32
C ARG A 104 6.97 -5.23 -21.17
N ALA A 105 7.11 -6.56 -21.18
CA ALA A 105 6.65 -7.39 -20.07
C ALA A 105 7.49 -7.17 -18.81
N ILE A 106 8.76 -6.82 -18.95
CA ILE A 106 9.63 -6.50 -17.82
C ILE A 106 9.40 -5.05 -17.44
N SER A 107 9.60 -4.11 -18.37
CA SER A 107 9.42 -2.68 -18.17
C SER A 107 8.61 -2.10 -19.33
N PRO A 108 7.39 -1.59 -19.12
CA PRO A 108 6.60 -0.96 -20.17
C PRO A 108 7.19 0.39 -20.57
N LEU A 109 6.68 0.96 -21.66
CA LEU A 109 7.04 2.31 -22.09
C LEU A 109 6.26 3.36 -21.29
N SER A 110 6.90 4.43 -20.84
CA SER A 110 6.26 5.54 -20.13
C SER A 110 6.20 6.80 -20.99
N VAL A 111 5.23 7.67 -20.68
CA VAL A 111 5.25 9.05 -21.14
C VAL A 111 6.48 9.80 -20.58
N PRO A 112 6.98 10.85 -21.27
CA PRO A 112 8.04 11.70 -20.75
C PRO A 112 7.63 12.36 -19.44
N VAL A 113 8.57 12.49 -18.50
CA VAL A 113 8.33 13.10 -17.18
C VAL A 113 8.10 14.62 -17.28
N ASP A 114 8.36 15.25 -18.43
CA ASP A 114 8.17 16.69 -18.67
C ASP A 114 6.79 17.09 -19.17
N THR A 115 5.92 16.12 -19.46
CA THR A 115 4.56 16.48 -19.88
C THR A 115 3.76 16.69 -18.60
N ASP A 116 3.44 17.95 -18.29
CA ASP A 116 2.56 18.34 -17.17
C ASP A 116 1.18 17.64 -17.22
N ASN A 117 0.89 16.88 -18.28
CA ASN A 117 -0.36 16.19 -18.47
C ASN A 117 -0.22 14.81 -19.16
N SER A 118 -0.07 13.75 -18.34
CA SER A 118 -0.05 12.36 -18.82
C SER A 118 -1.33 11.97 -19.57
N CYS A 119 -2.48 12.57 -19.21
CA CYS A 119 -3.76 12.27 -19.84
C CYS A 119 -3.88 12.89 -21.23
N ALA A 120 -3.44 14.14 -21.41
CA ALA A 120 -3.33 14.75 -22.74
C ALA A 120 -2.41 13.95 -23.67
N THR A 121 -1.27 13.46 -23.14
CA THR A 121 -0.34 12.61 -23.91
C THR A 121 -0.98 11.28 -24.29
N LEU A 122 -1.67 10.62 -23.35
CA LEU A 122 -2.42 9.40 -23.62
C LEU A 122 -3.48 9.62 -24.70
N GLN A 123 -4.28 10.68 -24.60
CA GLN A 123 -5.31 11.01 -25.57
C GLN A 123 -4.70 11.22 -26.96
N GLY A 124 -3.68 12.08 -27.04
CA GLY A 124 -2.98 12.34 -28.30
C GLY A 124 -2.37 11.08 -28.91
N PHE A 125 -1.84 10.17 -28.09
CA PHE A 125 -1.30 8.88 -28.55
C PHE A 125 -2.40 7.90 -29.00
N ALA A 126 -3.53 7.84 -28.29
CA ALA A 126 -4.68 7.01 -28.66
C ALA A 126 -5.30 7.43 -30.00
N GLU A 127 -5.34 8.74 -30.25
CA GLU A 127 -5.87 9.34 -31.47
C GLU A 127 -4.83 9.43 -32.62
N GLY A 128 -3.59 8.98 -32.38
CA GLY A 128 -2.51 9.04 -33.38
C GLY A 128 -1.97 10.45 -33.68
N ARG A 129 -2.28 11.44 -32.84
CA ARG A 129 -1.84 12.84 -32.97
C ARG A 129 -0.45 13.08 -32.37
N VAL A 130 -0.07 12.31 -31.36
CA VAL A 130 1.20 12.46 -30.62
C VAL A 130 1.95 11.13 -30.60
N GLU A 131 3.25 11.16 -30.85
CA GLU A 131 4.12 10.01 -30.68
C GLU A 131 5.27 10.35 -29.70
N PRO A 132 5.12 10.06 -28.39
CA PRO A 132 6.16 10.37 -27.42
C PRO A 132 7.40 9.47 -27.60
N PRO A 133 8.58 9.93 -27.18
CA PRO A 133 9.81 9.15 -27.29
C PRO A 133 9.72 7.83 -26.53
N ARG A 134 10.34 6.78 -27.06
CA ARG A 134 10.35 5.45 -26.43
C ARG A 134 11.28 5.46 -25.23
N ARG A 135 10.70 5.48 -24.03
CA ARG A 135 11.42 5.37 -22.75
C ARG A 135 10.86 4.23 -21.94
N PHE A 136 11.73 3.30 -21.53
CA PHE A 136 11.32 2.22 -20.64
C PHE A 136 11.22 2.69 -19.19
N TYR A 137 10.20 2.20 -18.50
CA TYR A 137 9.89 2.56 -17.13
C TYR A 137 10.28 1.44 -16.17
N HIS A 138 11.54 1.45 -15.75
CA HIS A 138 12.15 0.36 -14.97
C HIS A 138 11.77 0.34 -13.49
N GLN A 139 11.17 1.42 -13.01
CA GLN A 139 11.10 1.80 -11.60
C GLN A 139 10.21 0.87 -10.77
N TYR A 140 9.25 0.20 -11.42
CA TYR A 140 8.22 -0.61 -10.75
C TYR A 140 7.94 -1.91 -11.52
N LEU A 141 7.11 -2.78 -10.92
CA LEU A 141 6.73 -4.06 -11.52
C LEU A 141 5.48 -3.99 -12.41
N HIS A 142 4.67 -2.92 -12.27
CA HIS A 142 3.54 -2.61 -13.16
C HIS A 142 2.44 -3.69 -13.19
N GLY A 143 2.13 -4.30 -12.05
CA GLY A 143 0.99 -5.21 -11.92
C GLY A 143 -0.32 -4.58 -12.40
N HIS A 144 -0.51 -3.28 -12.16
CA HIS A 144 -1.65 -2.50 -12.64
C HIS A 144 -1.79 -2.54 -14.17
N THR A 145 -0.68 -2.38 -14.90
CA THR A 145 -0.65 -2.36 -16.36
C THR A 145 -1.02 -3.72 -16.94
N THR A 146 -0.56 -4.80 -16.30
CA THR A 146 -0.97 -6.17 -16.66
C THR A 146 -2.47 -6.37 -16.48
N LEU A 147 -3.05 -5.92 -15.36
CA LEU A 147 -4.50 -6.01 -15.14
C LEU A 147 -5.27 -5.15 -16.14
N ALA A 148 -4.82 -3.91 -16.40
CA ALA A 148 -5.47 -3.00 -17.32
C ALA A 148 -5.50 -3.58 -18.75
N ARG A 149 -4.40 -4.17 -19.24
CA ARG A 149 -4.39 -4.82 -20.57
C ARG A 149 -5.44 -5.92 -20.71
N TRP A 150 -5.68 -6.70 -19.66
CA TRP A 150 -6.67 -7.78 -19.69
C TRP A 150 -8.10 -7.30 -19.51
N LEU A 151 -8.33 -6.33 -18.63
CA LEU A 151 -9.68 -6.01 -18.16
C LEU A 151 -10.30 -4.79 -18.84
N VAL A 152 -9.50 -3.85 -19.33
CA VAL A 152 -10.02 -2.66 -20.03
C VAL A 152 -10.73 -3.00 -21.34
N PRO A 153 -10.28 -3.97 -22.16
CA PRO A 153 -11.02 -4.35 -23.37
C PRO A 153 -12.45 -4.81 -23.10
N GLU A 154 -12.66 -5.50 -21.97
CA GLU A 154 -13.95 -6.11 -21.62
C GLU A 154 -14.86 -5.17 -20.81
N LEU A 155 -14.27 -4.40 -19.88
CA LEU A 155 -15.03 -3.58 -18.92
C LEU A 155 -15.02 -2.09 -19.28
N GLY A 156 -14.12 -1.67 -20.16
CA GLY A 156 -13.75 -0.26 -20.30
C GLY A 156 -13.05 0.31 -19.06
N VAL A 157 -12.63 1.57 -19.14
CA VAL A 157 -11.93 2.25 -18.03
C VAL A 157 -12.86 2.41 -16.82
N ALA A 158 -14.05 2.96 -17.05
CA ALA A 158 -15.03 3.20 -15.98
C ALA A 158 -15.52 1.90 -15.33
N GLY A 159 -15.76 0.85 -16.12
CA GLY A 159 -16.19 -0.44 -15.57
C GLY A 159 -15.11 -1.11 -14.72
N LEU A 160 -13.84 -1.01 -15.11
CA LEU A 160 -12.73 -1.53 -14.29
C LEU A 160 -12.59 -0.76 -12.97
N ARG A 161 -12.66 0.57 -12.99
CA ARG A 161 -12.70 1.39 -11.76
C ARG A 161 -13.89 1.03 -10.86
N GLY A 162 -15.07 0.87 -11.46
CA GLY A 162 -16.29 0.45 -10.77
C GLY A 162 -16.15 -0.93 -10.11
N LEU A 163 -15.48 -1.87 -10.79
CA LEU A 163 -15.17 -3.19 -10.21
C LEU A 163 -14.24 -3.08 -8.99
N TYR A 164 -13.17 -2.28 -9.06
CA TYR A 164 -12.28 -2.06 -7.91
C TYR A 164 -13.03 -1.42 -6.75
N LYS A 165 -13.82 -0.38 -7.00
CA LYS A 165 -14.66 0.28 -5.99
C LYS A 165 -15.63 -0.69 -5.32
N LEU A 166 -16.32 -1.52 -6.13
CA LEU A 166 -17.25 -2.53 -5.64
C LEU A 166 -16.53 -3.53 -4.73
N LEU A 167 -15.41 -4.11 -5.18
CA LEU A 167 -14.66 -5.09 -4.41
C LEU A 167 -14.11 -4.48 -3.10
N ALA A 168 -13.59 -3.25 -3.14
CA ALA A 168 -13.11 -2.54 -1.96
C ALA A 168 -14.26 -2.30 -0.96
N THR A 169 -15.42 -1.85 -1.45
CA THR A 169 -16.62 -1.67 -0.64
C THR A 169 -17.06 -2.97 0.02
N LEU A 170 -17.09 -4.08 -0.73
CA LEU A 170 -17.46 -5.39 -0.18
C LEU A 170 -16.48 -5.86 0.90
N LEU A 171 -15.18 -5.68 0.70
CA LEU A 171 -14.16 -6.03 1.70
C LEU A 171 -14.30 -5.20 2.98
N VAL A 172 -14.54 -3.90 2.85
CA VAL A 172 -14.79 -3.00 3.98
C VAL A 172 -16.05 -3.40 4.73
N LEU A 173 -17.18 -3.61 4.02
CA LEU A 173 -18.44 -4.01 4.64
C LEU A 173 -18.32 -5.37 5.33
N ALA A 174 -17.62 -6.32 4.72
CA ALA A 174 -17.31 -7.60 5.37
C ALA A 174 -16.48 -7.39 6.64
N GLY A 175 -15.45 -6.54 6.60
CA GLY A 175 -14.63 -6.20 7.75
C GLY A 175 -15.40 -5.56 8.89
N ILE A 176 -16.26 -4.58 8.59
CA ILE A 176 -17.20 -3.98 9.55
C ILE A 176 -18.14 -5.04 10.12
N GLY A 177 -18.73 -5.89 9.27
CA GLY A 177 -19.60 -6.98 9.69
C GLY A 177 -18.91 -7.94 10.67
N TYR A 178 -17.69 -8.38 10.35
CA TYR A 178 -16.88 -9.21 11.25
C TYR A 178 -16.55 -8.51 12.57
N ALA A 179 -16.22 -7.22 12.54
CA ALA A 179 -15.95 -6.44 13.74
C ALA A 179 -17.20 -6.29 14.61
N LEU A 180 -18.38 -6.05 14.02
CA LEU A 180 -19.65 -5.96 14.74
C LEU A 180 -20.06 -7.31 15.35
N MET A 181 -19.94 -8.41 14.59
CA MET A 181 -20.17 -9.76 15.12
C MET A 181 -19.20 -10.08 16.26
N GLY A 182 -17.93 -9.70 16.12
CA GLY A 182 -16.94 -9.82 17.17
C GLY A 182 -17.33 -9.03 18.42
N LEU A 183 -17.82 -7.79 18.27
CA LEU A 183 -18.28 -6.99 19.41
C LEU A 183 -19.47 -7.64 20.12
N ALA A 184 -20.45 -8.15 19.37
CA ALA A 184 -21.59 -8.88 19.90
C ALA A 184 -21.17 -10.16 20.64
N GLY A 185 -20.14 -10.85 20.14
CA GLY A 185 -19.54 -12.03 20.77
C GLY A 185 -18.54 -11.73 21.89
N GLY A 186 -18.32 -10.46 22.26
CA GLY A 186 -17.35 -10.05 23.29
C GLY A 186 -15.88 -10.20 22.88
N ALA A 187 -15.58 -10.38 21.59
CA ALA A 187 -14.23 -10.53 21.07
C ALA A 187 -13.38 -9.28 21.36
N ARG A 188 -12.15 -9.53 21.80
CA ARG A 188 -11.29 -8.51 22.43
C ARG A 188 -10.89 -7.36 21.53
N ALA A 189 -10.46 -7.68 20.32
CA ALA A 189 -9.98 -6.69 19.37
C ALA A 189 -11.10 -6.13 18.47
N ALA A 190 -12.35 -6.52 18.70
CA ALA A 190 -13.45 -6.18 17.79
C ALA A 190 -13.68 -4.67 17.64
N GLY A 191 -13.57 -3.91 18.74
CA GLY A 191 -13.63 -2.44 18.68
C GLY A 191 -12.46 -1.81 17.90
N ALA A 192 -11.25 -2.40 18.00
CA ALA A 192 -10.10 -1.96 17.21
C ALA A 192 -10.28 -2.26 15.72
N TRP A 193 -10.77 -3.45 15.37
CA TRP A 193 -11.08 -3.79 13.98
C TRP A 193 -12.16 -2.89 13.40
N LEU A 194 -13.21 -2.57 14.18
CA LEU A 194 -14.24 -1.64 13.76
C LEU A 194 -13.65 -0.26 13.46
N ALA A 195 -12.81 0.27 14.34
CA ALA A 195 -12.12 1.55 14.12
C ALA A 195 -11.26 1.52 12.86
N ILE A 196 -10.48 0.46 12.64
CA ILE A 196 -9.65 0.29 11.44
C ILE A 196 -10.52 0.30 10.19
N PHE A 197 -11.56 -0.54 10.11
CA PHE A 197 -12.38 -0.61 8.89
C PHE A 197 -13.21 0.64 8.64
N VAL A 198 -13.68 1.34 9.68
CA VAL A 198 -14.40 2.61 9.51
C VAL A 198 -13.48 3.70 8.95
N VAL A 199 -12.23 3.77 9.44
CA VAL A 199 -11.21 4.67 8.90
C VAL A 199 -10.90 4.29 7.44
N PHE A 200 -10.60 3.03 7.15
CA PHE A 200 -10.33 2.59 5.79
C PHE A 200 -11.54 2.75 4.84
N ALA A 201 -12.78 2.65 5.34
CA ALA A 201 -13.98 2.90 4.55
C ALA A 201 -13.96 4.31 3.95
N ARG A 202 -13.55 5.30 4.76
CA ARG A 202 -13.48 6.70 4.34
C ARG A 202 -12.50 6.91 3.19
N TRP A 203 -11.26 6.45 3.36
CA TRP A 203 -10.16 6.80 2.46
C TRP A 203 -9.93 5.77 1.34
N PHE A 204 -10.08 4.48 1.61
CA PHE A 204 -9.79 3.38 0.66
C PHE A 204 -11.06 2.78 0.02
N GLY A 205 -12.21 2.83 0.69
CA GLY A 205 -13.44 2.15 0.24
C GLY A 205 -14.41 3.02 -0.57
N LEU A 206 -14.67 4.25 -0.14
CA LEU A 206 -15.82 5.03 -0.62
C LEU A 206 -15.45 6.23 -1.48
N GLU A 207 -14.49 7.07 -1.08
CA GLU A 207 -14.39 8.42 -1.63
C GLU A 207 -13.07 8.78 -2.32
N SER A 208 -11.90 8.39 -1.79
CA SER A 208 -10.63 8.99 -2.27
C SER A 208 -9.79 8.09 -3.18
N PHE A 209 -9.38 6.90 -2.74
CA PHE A 209 -8.29 6.18 -3.42
C PHE A 209 -8.73 4.93 -4.21
N GLY A 210 -9.75 4.19 -3.75
CA GLY A 210 -10.09 2.85 -4.25
C GLY A 210 -10.63 2.74 -5.68
N GLN A 211 -10.69 3.85 -6.42
CA GLN A 211 -11.28 3.93 -7.75
C GLN A 211 -10.26 4.07 -8.86
N SER A 212 -9.04 4.56 -8.58
CA SER A 212 -8.04 4.71 -9.64
C SER A 212 -7.45 3.36 -10.05
N LEU A 213 -7.04 3.23 -11.30
CA LEU A 213 -6.32 2.05 -11.79
C LEU A 213 -4.98 1.85 -11.06
N GLY A 214 -4.38 2.93 -10.55
CA GLY A 214 -3.12 2.90 -9.81
C GLY A 214 -3.23 2.58 -8.31
N HIS A 215 -4.37 2.85 -7.65
CA HIS A 215 -4.55 2.58 -6.22
C HIS A 215 -5.49 1.43 -5.95
N GLY A 216 -6.54 1.24 -6.76
CA GLY A 216 -7.56 0.22 -6.56
C GLY A 216 -6.97 -1.17 -6.24
N PRO A 217 -6.08 -1.73 -7.07
CA PRO A 217 -5.47 -3.04 -6.78
C PRO A 217 -4.65 -3.08 -5.50
N ALA A 218 -3.88 -2.03 -5.18
CA ALA A 218 -3.14 -1.94 -3.92
C ALA A 218 -4.09 -1.91 -2.72
N ASP A 219 -5.18 -1.14 -2.82
CA ASP A 219 -6.18 -0.98 -1.78
C ASP A 219 -6.92 -2.29 -1.50
N LEU A 220 -7.24 -3.06 -2.56
CA LEU A 220 -7.79 -4.41 -2.43
C LEU A 220 -6.83 -5.35 -1.69
N VAL A 221 -5.52 -5.25 -1.94
CA VAL A 221 -4.50 -6.04 -1.24
C VAL A 221 -4.45 -5.67 0.24
N PHE A 222 -4.52 -4.38 0.59
CA PHE A 222 -4.57 -3.93 2.00
C PHE A 222 -5.84 -4.41 2.72
N LEU A 223 -7.00 -4.17 2.11
CA LEU A 223 -8.29 -4.52 2.69
C LEU A 223 -8.47 -6.04 2.84
N ALA A 224 -8.02 -6.82 1.85
CA ALA A 224 -8.07 -8.28 1.92
C ALA A 224 -7.16 -8.82 3.04
N PHE A 225 -5.98 -8.24 3.21
CA PHE A 225 -5.08 -8.64 4.30
C PHE A 225 -5.63 -8.25 5.68
N LEU A 226 -6.18 -7.05 5.83
CA LEU A 226 -6.86 -6.63 7.06
C LEU A 226 -8.06 -7.53 7.38
N LEU A 227 -8.86 -7.91 6.37
CA LEU A 227 -9.99 -8.82 6.54
C LEU A 227 -9.54 -10.22 6.95
N PHE A 228 -8.46 -10.73 6.37
CA PHE A 228 -7.84 -11.99 6.77
C PHE A 228 -7.44 -11.97 8.26
N LEU A 229 -6.81 -10.89 8.72
CA LEU A 229 -6.42 -10.74 10.13
C LEU A 229 -7.64 -10.57 11.05
N ALA A 230 -8.63 -9.77 10.66
CA ALA A 230 -9.84 -9.52 11.45
C ALA A 230 -10.66 -10.79 11.63
N ARG A 231 -10.82 -11.58 10.56
CA ARG A 231 -11.46 -12.90 10.62
C ARG A 231 -10.74 -13.83 11.59
N GLY A 232 -9.41 -13.88 11.50
CA GLY A 232 -8.58 -14.66 12.43
C GLY A 232 -8.69 -14.18 13.89
N SER A 233 -8.96 -12.91 14.12
CA SER A 233 -9.21 -12.39 15.46
C SER A 233 -10.60 -12.77 16.00
N ALA A 234 -11.62 -12.81 15.14
CA ALA A 234 -13.01 -13.06 15.52
C ALA A 234 -13.37 -14.55 15.66
N GLU A 235 -12.92 -15.40 14.73
CA GLU A 235 -13.30 -16.81 14.68
C GLU A 235 -12.33 -17.69 15.48
N ARG A 236 -11.04 -17.60 15.17
CA ARG A 236 -9.99 -18.42 15.78
C ARG A 236 -8.62 -17.77 15.56
N PRO A 237 -7.85 -17.47 16.62
CA PRO A 237 -6.55 -16.83 16.50
C PRO A 237 -5.64 -17.49 15.46
N LEU A 238 -4.98 -16.68 14.64
CA LEU A 238 -4.12 -17.17 13.58
C LEU A 238 -2.85 -17.81 14.16
N GLY A 239 -2.46 -18.96 13.61
CA GLY A 239 -1.18 -19.58 13.92
C GLY A 239 -0.02 -18.86 13.22
N ALA A 240 1.19 -18.96 13.79
CA ALA A 240 2.39 -18.30 13.28
C ALA A 240 2.65 -18.55 11.78
N ARG A 241 2.43 -19.79 11.30
CA ARG A 241 2.58 -20.14 9.89
C ARG A 241 1.59 -19.39 8.99
N ALA A 242 0.32 -19.31 9.40
CA ALA A 242 -0.71 -18.65 8.60
C ALA A 242 -0.43 -17.15 8.49
N VAL A 243 0.00 -16.52 9.59
CA VAL A 243 0.39 -15.11 9.59
C VAL A 243 1.63 -14.87 8.73
N ALA A 244 2.68 -15.68 8.87
CA ALA A 244 3.90 -15.53 8.07
C ALA A 244 3.63 -15.70 6.57
N VAL A 245 2.85 -16.72 6.17
CA VAL A 245 2.43 -16.93 4.78
C VAL A 245 1.58 -15.76 4.29
N GLY A 246 0.58 -15.34 5.07
CA GLY A 246 -0.26 -14.18 4.74
C GLY A 246 0.55 -12.90 4.55
N ALA A 247 1.51 -12.63 5.45
CA ALA A 247 2.39 -11.47 5.38
C ALA A 247 3.36 -11.54 4.18
N ALA A 248 3.87 -12.72 3.82
CA ALA A 248 4.68 -12.90 2.62
C ALA A 248 3.89 -12.63 1.33
N VAL A 249 2.68 -13.19 1.21
CA VAL A 249 1.79 -12.94 0.07
C VAL A 249 1.45 -11.46 -0.01
N PHE A 250 1.11 -10.85 1.13
CA PHE A 250 0.82 -9.43 1.26
C PHE A 250 2.00 -8.55 0.82
N GLY A 251 3.22 -8.84 1.27
CA GLY A 251 4.42 -8.10 0.89
C GLY A 251 4.75 -8.21 -0.60
N ALA A 252 4.66 -9.41 -1.17
CA ALA A 252 4.87 -9.62 -2.60
C ALA A 252 3.84 -8.87 -3.45
N LEU A 253 2.54 -8.98 -3.10
CA LEU A 253 1.47 -8.29 -3.83
C LEU A 253 1.52 -6.76 -3.65
N THR A 254 1.92 -6.27 -2.47
CA THR A 254 2.13 -4.83 -2.25
C THR A 254 3.11 -4.29 -3.28
N VAL A 255 4.26 -4.95 -3.47
CA VAL A 255 5.27 -4.50 -4.46
C VAL A 255 4.78 -4.58 -5.90
N GLN A 256 3.91 -5.54 -6.25
CA GLN A 256 3.36 -5.63 -7.61
C GLN A 256 2.52 -4.41 -7.99
N PHE A 257 1.82 -3.86 -7.00
CA PHE A 257 0.89 -2.75 -7.15
C PHE A 257 1.43 -1.47 -6.51
N GLU A 258 2.75 -1.30 -6.46
CA GLU A 258 3.39 -0.15 -5.85
C GLU A 258 4.08 0.73 -6.88
N PHE A 259 3.77 2.04 -6.84
CA PHE A 259 4.48 3.12 -7.54
C PHE A 259 5.32 3.97 -6.59
N LEU A 260 5.76 3.37 -5.47
CA LEU A 260 6.34 4.05 -4.31
C LEU A 260 5.42 5.14 -3.74
N THR A 261 4.11 4.96 -3.91
CA THR A 261 3.01 5.83 -3.43
C THR A 261 2.56 5.45 -2.02
N GLY A 262 3.50 5.00 -1.18
CA GLY A 262 3.25 4.74 0.23
C GLY A 262 2.60 3.40 0.57
N GLY A 263 2.38 2.50 -0.39
CA GLY A 263 1.92 1.14 -0.11
C GLY A 263 2.90 0.31 0.74
N LEU A 264 4.21 0.41 0.49
CA LEU A 264 5.25 -0.24 1.29
C LEU A 264 5.27 0.18 2.77
N PRO A 265 5.33 1.48 3.11
CA PRO A 265 5.26 1.92 4.52
C PRO A 265 3.91 1.62 5.15
N LEU A 266 2.80 1.79 4.42
CA LEU A 266 1.47 1.44 4.93
C LEU A 266 1.36 -0.06 5.23
N GLY A 267 1.82 -0.92 4.32
CA GLY A 267 1.82 -2.36 4.51
C GLY A 267 2.69 -2.80 5.69
N LEU A 268 3.87 -2.19 5.86
CA LEU A 268 4.71 -2.43 7.03
C LEU A 268 4.01 -2.01 8.33
N ALA A 269 3.36 -0.84 8.34
CA ALA A 269 2.61 -0.35 9.49
C ALA A 269 1.44 -1.30 9.85
N ILE A 270 0.69 -1.77 8.85
CA ILE A 270 -0.37 -2.77 9.02
C ILE A 270 0.19 -4.07 9.60
N VAL A 271 1.29 -4.61 9.06
CA VAL A 271 1.91 -5.84 9.59
C VAL A 271 2.36 -5.64 11.04
N LEU A 272 2.98 -4.50 11.36
CA LEU A 272 3.46 -4.24 12.71
C LEU A 272 2.32 -4.11 13.73
N GLY A 273 1.24 -3.39 13.39
CA GLY A 273 0.19 -3.07 14.35
C GLY A 273 -1.04 -3.99 14.31
N ALA A 274 -1.43 -4.52 13.14
CA ALA A 274 -2.64 -5.32 12.99
C ALA A 274 -2.40 -6.83 13.28
N VAL A 275 -1.23 -7.37 12.94
CA VAL A 275 -0.91 -8.79 13.20
C VAL A 275 -1.06 -9.18 14.68
N PRO A 276 -0.55 -8.40 15.65
CA PRO A 276 -0.71 -8.70 17.08
C PRO A 276 -2.18 -8.80 17.53
N LEU A 277 -3.11 -8.16 16.82
CA LEU A 277 -4.55 -8.23 17.11
C LEU A 277 -5.18 -9.56 16.67
N ALA A 278 -4.57 -10.25 15.71
CA ALA A 278 -5.02 -11.54 15.19
C ALA A 278 -4.31 -12.75 15.83
N LEU A 279 -3.28 -12.51 16.65
CA LEU A 279 -2.51 -13.56 17.33
C LEU A 279 -3.11 -13.94 18.70
N PRO A 280 -2.95 -15.21 19.12
CA PRO A 280 -3.39 -15.68 20.43
C PRO A 280 -2.69 -14.97 21.58
N GLU A 281 -3.33 -14.91 22.75
CA GLU A 281 -2.82 -14.20 23.94
C GLU A 281 -1.61 -14.87 24.61
N ARG A 282 -1.44 -16.19 24.43
CA ARG A 282 -0.31 -16.93 25.02
C ARG A 282 1.02 -16.43 24.45
N GLU A 283 2.07 -16.51 25.27
CA GLU A 283 3.44 -15.98 25.14
C GLU A 283 4.21 -16.34 23.84
N GLY A 284 3.59 -17.04 22.88
CA GLY A 284 4.10 -17.23 21.52
C GLY A 284 3.92 -16.04 20.57
N SER A 285 3.30 -14.94 21.01
CA SER A 285 2.93 -13.78 20.17
C SER A 285 4.09 -12.97 19.55
N PRO A 286 5.23 -12.71 20.25
CA PRO A 286 6.31 -11.90 19.67
C PRO A 286 7.03 -12.58 18.51
N ARG A 287 7.18 -13.91 18.56
CA ARG A 287 7.87 -14.67 17.51
C ARG A 287 7.06 -14.70 16.23
N ALA A 288 5.77 -15.02 16.32
CA ALA A 288 4.88 -15.03 15.17
C ALA A 288 4.78 -13.65 14.51
N TRP A 289 4.79 -12.57 15.31
CA TRP A 289 4.85 -11.20 14.83
C TRP A 289 6.17 -10.91 14.07
N ILE A 290 7.32 -11.31 14.61
CA ILE A 290 8.61 -11.12 13.93
C ILE A 290 8.70 -11.95 12.66
N ASP A 291 8.25 -13.20 12.69
CA ASP A 291 8.15 -14.05 11.50
C ASP A 291 7.29 -13.35 10.42
N ALA A 292 6.20 -12.67 10.80
CA ALA A 292 5.37 -11.90 9.88
C ALA A 292 6.08 -10.68 9.30
N VAL A 293 6.75 -9.88 10.14
CA VAL A 293 7.52 -8.70 9.72
C VAL A 293 8.65 -9.10 8.78
N VAL A 294 9.42 -10.14 9.14
CA VAL A 294 10.48 -10.71 8.30
C VAL A 294 9.90 -11.25 7.01
N ALA A 295 8.80 -11.99 7.06
CA ALA A 295 8.18 -12.55 5.86
C ALA A 295 7.70 -11.46 4.89
N TYR A 296 7.04 -10.41 5.39
CA TYR A 296 6.64 -9.25 4.59
C TYR A 296 7.85 -8.56 3.95
N GLY A 297 8.86 -8.21 4.76
CA GLY A 297 10.05 -7.50 4.28
C GLY A 297 10.86 -8.32 3.28
N MET A 298 11.10 -9.60 3.57
CA MET A 298 11.82 -10.50 2.66
C MET A 298 11.05 -10.73 1.36
N ALA A 299 9.72 -10.86 1.40
CA ALA A 299 8.94 -10.99 0.20
C ALA A 299 9.04 -9.72 -0.67
N ALA A 300 8.87 -8.55 -0.07
CA ALA A 300 8.99 -7.26 -0.77
C ALA A 300 10.38 -7.09 -1.42
N VAL A 301 11.45 -7.29 -0.65
CA VAL A 301 12.84 -7.21 -1.15
C VAL A 301 13.08 -8.23 -2.27
N THR A 302 12.63 -9.48 -2.10
CA THR A 302 12.82 -10.54 -3.11
C THR A 302 12.15 -10.17 -4.42
N THR A 303 10.91 -9.67 -4.37
CA THR A 303 10.15 -9.25 -5.55
C THR A 303 10.85 -8.07 -6.27
N MET A 304 11.39 -7.09 -5.54
CA MET A 304 12.17 -5.99 -6.12
C MET A 304 13.50 -6.48 -6.71
N VAL A 305 14.24 -7.34 -6.03
CA VAL A 305 15.51 -7.90 -6.51
C VAL A 305 15.27 -8.73 -7.78
N ALA A 306 14.23 -9.57 -7.81
CA ALA A 306 13.88 -10.34 -8.99
C ALA A 306 13.60 -9.44 -10.21
N LYS A 307 12.88 -8.33 -9.99
CA LYS A 307 12.67 -7.29 -11.02
C LYS A 307 14.00 -6.68 -11.49
N LEU A 308 14.89 -6.30 -10.58
CA LEU A 308 16.20 -5.72 -10.93
C LEU A 308 17.08 -6.70 -11.71
N VAL A 309 17.05 -7.99 -11.34
CA VAL A 309 17.75 -9.06 -12.08
C VAL A 309 17.21 -9.17 -13.51
N LEU A 310 15.88 -9.16 -13.71
CA LEU A 310 15.31 -9.15 -15.06
C LEU A 310 15.71 -7.91 -15.87
N VAL A 311 15.78 -6.74 -15.23
CA VAL A 311 16.27 -5.52 -15.89
C VAL A 311 17.73 -5.68 -16.30
N ALA A 312 18.58 -6.22 -15.42
CA ALA A 312 19.99 -6.50 -15.67
C ALA A 312 20.21 -7.38 -16.90
N MET A 313 19.38 -8.41 -17.03
CA MET A 313 19.52 -9.42 -18.07
C MET A 313 19.00 -8.92 -19.43
N ALA A 314 18.02 -8.02 -19.43
CA ALA A 314 17.28 -7.65 -20.64
C ALA A 314 17.62 -6.25 -21.19
N PHE A 315 18.19 -5.36 -20.37
CA PHE A 315 18.47 -3.98 -20.75
C PHE A 315 19.97 -3.65 -20.63
N PRO A 316 20.48 -2.66 -21.39
CA PRO A 316 21.86 -2.22 -21.28
C PRO A 316 22.21 -1.72 -19.87
N ALA A 317 23.50 -1.75 -19.52
CA ALA A 317 23.98 -1.36 -18.19
C ALA A 317 23.52 0.06 -17.74
N GLY A 318 23.29 0.97 -18.69
CA GLY A 318 22.75 2.31 -18.40
C GLY A 318 21.35 2.32 -17.75
N ALA A 319 20.58 1.23 -17.84
CA ALA A 319 19.29 1.11 -17.15
C ALA A 319 19.44 1.13 -15.62
N PHE A 320 20.56 0.62 -15.08
CA PHE A 320 20.83 0.70 -13.64
C PHE A 320 21.17 2.11 -13.19
N GLY A 321 21.94 2.85 -13.99
CA GLY A 321 22.21 4.26 -13.69
C GLY A 321 20.92 5.06 -13.55
N ALA A 322 19.93 4.83 -14.41
CA ALA A 322 18.63 5.49 -14.30
C ALA A 322 17.84 5.12 -13.02
N ILE A 323 17.96 3.88 -12.54
CA ILE A 323 17.33 3.44 -11.29
C ILE A 323 18.06 4.03 -10.08
N GLU A 324 19.39 4.00 -10.11
CA GLU A 324 20.27 4.56 -9.07
C GLU A 324 20.05 6.06 -8.91
N HIS A 325 20.15 6.83 -9.99
CA HIS A 325 19.91 8.29 -9.97
C HIS A 325 18.55 8.63 -9.39
N GLN A 326 17.52 7.86 -9.73
CA GLN A 326 16.21 8.10 -9.17
C GLN A 326 16.12 7.75 -7.68
N LEU A 327 16.75 6.65 -7.24
CA LEU A 327 16.82 6.31 -5.83
C LEU A 327 17.53 7.41 -5.04
N LEU A 328 18.69 7.86 -5.52
CA LEU A 328 19.48 8.93 -4.91
C LEU A 328 18.71 10.25 -4.86
N PHE A 329 17.98 10.59 -5.92
CA PHE A 329 17.08 11.73 -5.94
C PHE A 329 15.98 11.59 -4.88
N ARG A 330 15.32 10.44 -4.79
CA ARG A 330 14.20 10.21 -3.84
C ARG A 330 14.60 10.32 -2.37
N VAL A 331 15.82 9.92 -2.03
CA VAL A 331 16.39 10.07 -0.68
C VAL A 331 17.03 11.44 -0.45
N GLY A 332 17.07 12.30 -1.49
CA GLY A 332 17.65 13.63 -1.44
C GLY A 332 19.17 13.69 -1.39
N LEU A 333 19.84 12.63 -1.86
CA LEU A 333 21.29 12.59 -2.03
C LEU A 333 21.73 13.16 -3.39
N GLU A 334 20.82 13.21 -4.36
CA GLU A 334 21.06 13.81 -5.69
C GLU A 334 19.95 14.83 -6.01
N GLN A 335 20.27 15.86 -6.77
CA GLN A 335 19.28 16.82 -7.28
C GLN A 335 18.83 16.36 -8.67
N ALA A 336 17.52 16.36 -8.93
CA ALA A 336 17.04 16.15 -10.29
C ALA A 336 17.60 17.26 -11.18
N SER A 337 18.08 16.91 -12.37
CA SER A 337 18.58 17.85 -13.39
C SER A 337 17.55 18.89 -13.88
N ARG A 338 16.34 18.88 -13.32
CA ARG A 338 15.18 19.71 -13.70
C ARG A 338 14.64 20.59 -12.58
N ARG A 339 15.11 20.43 -11.34
CA ARG A 339 14.85 21.40 -10.26
C ARG A 339 16.20 21.93 -9.81
N ASP A 340 16.43 23.22 -10.07
CA ASP A 340 17.69 23.90 -9.73
C ASP A 340 17.99 23.92 -8.22
N THR A 341 17.03 23.51 -7.37
CA THR A 341 17.20 23.38 -5.92
C THR A 341 16.50 22.15 -5.36
N ALA A 342 17.14 21.51 -4.38
CA ALA A 342 16.47 20.55 -3.50
C ALA A 342 15.25 21.22 -2.83
N VAL A 343 14.19 20.45 -2.61
CA VAL A 343 12.98 20.95 -1.95
C VAL A 343 13.36 21.62 -0.63
N GLY A 344 12.89 22.81 -0.33
CA GLY A 344 13.16 23.42 0.99
C GLY A 344 12.31 22.77 2.09
N ALA A 345 12.66 22.92 3.38
CA ALA A 345 11.76 22.51 4.46
C ALA A 345 10.37 23.19 4.36
N ALA A 346 10.34 24.46 3.97
CA ALA A 346 9.10 25.19 3.70
C ALA A 346 8.32 24.61 2.51
N GLU A 347 9.02 24.25 1.43
CA GLU A 347 8.39 23.66 0.24
C GLU A 347 7.85 22.26 0.54
N PHE A 348 8.57 21.46 1.34
CA PHE A 348 8.09 20.17 1.84
C PHE A 348 6.78 20.31 2.62
N VAL A 349 6.70 21.28 3.54
CA VAL A 349 5.46 21.55 4.29
C VAL A 349 4.33 22.00 3.38
N THR A 350 4.60 22.87 2.40
CA THR A 350 3.60 23.32 1.42
C THR A 350 3.08 22.16 0.58
N HIS A 351 3.96 21.29 0.07
CA HIS A 351 3.55 20.10 -0.69
C HIS A 351 2.77 19.13 0.18
N LEU A 352 3.21 18.88 1.43
CA LEU A 352 2.49 18.01 2.36
C LEU A 352 1.09 18.57 2.66
N TRP A 353 0.98 19.88 2.87
CA TRP A 353 -0.30 20.56 3.07
C TRP A 353 -1.22 20.43 1.86
N ALA A 354 -0.70 20.65 0.66
CA ALA A 354 -1.44 20.44 -0.58
C ALA A 354 -1.82 18.96 -0.79
N GLY A 355 -0.95 18.05 -0.34
CA GLY A 355 -1.19 16.61 -0.39
C GLY A 355 -2.42 16.18 0.41
N LEU A 356 -2.75 16.86 1.52
CA LEU A 356 -3.93 16.55 2.34
C LEU A 356 -5.27 16.71 1.60
N GLU A 357 -5.28 17.38 0.43
CA GLU A 357 -6.45 17.43 -0.45
C GLU A 357 -6.89 16.02 -0.90
N GLY A 358 -5.96 15.05 -1.00
CA GLY A 358 -6.28 13.66 -1.34
C GLY A 358 -7.10 12.97 -0.24
N MET A 359 -6.79 13.24 1.03
CA MET A 359 -7.53 12.71 2.18
C MET A 359 -8.90 13.38 2.37
N ALA A 360 -8.97 14.70 2.27
CA ALA A 360 -10.25 15.42 2.36
C ALA A 360 -10.16 16.78 1.67
N SER A 361 -10.64 16.83 0.42
CA SER A 361 -10.53 18.02 -0.40
C SER A 361 -11.24 19.22 0.22
N GLY A 362 -10.53 20.36 0.33
CA GLY A 362 -11.00 21.58 0.98
C GLY A 362 -11.22 21.48 2.50
N MET A 363 -10.90 20.34 3.13
CA MET A 363 -11.20 20.06 4.55
C MET A 363 -9.95 19.70 5.36
N HIS A 364 -8.81 20.36 5.10
CA HIS A 364 -7.54 20.06 5.77
C HIS A 364 -7.63 20.10 7.31
N LEU A 365 -8.40 21.04 7.86
CA LEU A 365 -8.61 21.14 9.31
C LEU A 365 -9.28 19.89 9.90
N LEU A 366 -10.17 19.23 9.14
CA LEU A 366 -10.79 17.98 9.57
C LEU A 366 -9.77 16.83 9.58
N VAL A 367 -8.90 16.76 8.58
CA VAL A 367 -7.82 15.75 8.52
C VAL A 367 -6.86 15.94 9.70
N LEU A 368 -6.39 17.17 9.92
CA LEU A 368 -5.51 17.50 11.04
C LEU A 368 -6.18 17.28 12.40
N GLY A 369 -7.46 17.65 12.53
CA GLY A 369 -8.24 17.37 13.73
C GLY A 369 -8.37 15.87 13.99
N SER A 370 -8.61 15.06 12.94
CA SER A 370 -8.70 13.59 13.05
C SER A 370 -7.37 12.97 13.48
N LEU A 371 -6.25 13.42 12.89
CA LEU A 371 -4.91 13.00 13.27
C LEU A 371 -4.59 13.37 14.72
N LEU A 372 -4.90 14.60 15.13
CA LEU A 372 -4.69 15.07 16.51
C LEU A 372 -5.52 14.27 17.51
N ILE A 373 -6.81 14.03 17.22
CA ILE A 373 -7.68 13.22 18.07
C ILE A 373 -7.13 11.79 18.16
N ALA A 374 -6.75 11.17 17.04
CA ALA A 374 -6.18 9.83 17.03
C ALA A 374 -4.88 9.75 17.84
N LEU A 375 -4.01 10.77 17.74
CA LEU A 375 -2.77 10.86 18.50
C LEU A 375 -3.03 10.99 20.02
N VAL A 376 -3.92 11.90 20.42
CA VAL A 376 -4.24 12.13 21.85
C VAL A 376 -4.97 10.93 22.45
N ALA A 377 -6.02 10.45 21.80
CA ALA A 377 -6.81 9.31 22.25
C ALA A 377 -5.98 8.01 22.24
N GLY A 378 -5.18 7.81 21.18
CA GLY A 378 -4.25 6.69 21.06
C GLY A 378 -3.14 6.74 22.10
N GLY A 379 -2.58 7.92 22.38
CA GLY A 379 -1.58 8.13 23.43
C GLY A 379 -2.12 7.82 24.83
N TRP A 380 -3.35 8.26 25.13
CA TRP A 380 -4.05 7.85 26.34
C TRP A 380 -4.28 6.33 26.39
N GLY A 381 -4.76 5.74 25.29
CA GLY A 381 -5.02 4.30 25.21
C GLY A 381 -3.76 3.46 25.42
N TYR A 382 -2.65 3.86 24.78
CA TYR A 382 -1.34 3.27 24.98
C TYR A 382 -0.90 3.34 26.46
N ARG A 383 -1.03 4.50 27.11
CA ARG A 383 -0.70 4.67 28.53
C ARG A 383 -1.49 3.71 29.41
N GLN A 384 -2.79 3.56 29.19
CA GLN A 384 -3.64 2.63 29.95
C GLN A 384 -3.22 1.17 29.73
N LEU A 385 -3.02 0.76 28.48
CA LEU A 385 -2.65 -0.60 28.14
C LEU A 385 -1.24 -0.97 28.62
N ARG A 386 -0.32 -0.01 28.67
CA ARG A 386 1.04 -0.22 29.22
C ARG A 386 1.04 -0.56 30.71
N LEU A 387 0.03 -0.10 31.44
CA LEU A 387 -0.20 -0.44 32.85
C LEU A 387 -0.92 -1.79 33.02
N SER A 388 -1.04 -2.61 31.97
CA SER A 388 -1.64 -3.94 32.09
C SER A 388 -0.83 -4.88 32.92
N ALA A 389 -1.51 -5.74 33.69
CA ALA A 389 -0.92 -6.95 34.23
C ALA A 389 -0.64 -7.96 33.10
N GLU A 390 -1.48 -7.99 32.06
CA GLU A 390 -1.36 -8.92 30.94
C GLU A 390 -0.24 -8.52 29.98
N ALA A 391 0.78 -9.38 29.83
CA ALA A 391 1.90 -9.14 28.92
C ALA A 391 1.46 -9.00 27.45
N GLY A 392 0.44 -9.77 27.04
CA GLY A 392 -0.12 -9.71 25.70
C GLY A 392 -0.75 -8.36 25.35
N GLU A 393 -1.44 -7.71 26.30
CA GLU A 393 -1.94 -6.34 26.10
C GLU A 393 -0.81 -5.34 25.90
N ARG A 394 0.22 -5.38 26.76
CA ARG A 394 1.37 -4.48 26.68
C ARG A 394 2.10 -4.63 25.35
N PHE A 395 2.24 -5.88 24.87
CA PHE A 395 2.83 -6.18 23.58
C PHE A 395 2.02 -5.60 22.42
N ARG A 396 0.71 -5.86 22.36
CA ARG A 396 -0.17 -5.31 21.31
C ARG A 396 -0.15 -3.79 21.28
N ALA A 397 -0.20 -3.16 22.46
CA ALA A 397 -0.14 -1.71 22.57
C ALA A 397 1.21 -1.16 22.08
N GLY A 398 2.32 -1.81 22.44
CA GLY A 398 3.66 -1.45 21.96
C GLY A 398 3.81 -1.60 20.45
N ALA A 399 3.31 -2.70 19.88
CA ALA A 399 3.39 -2.96 18.45
C ALA A 399 2.51 -2.00 17.62
N LEU A 400 1.28 -1.73 18.08
CA LEU A 400 0.43 -0.69 17.49
C LEU A 400 1.11 0.69 17.58
N ALA A 401 1.59 1.09 18.74
CA ALA A 401 2.27 2.39 18.89
C ALA A 401 3.53 2.50 17.99
N ALA A 402 4.32 1.43 17.89
CA ALA A 402 5.47 1.38 16.99
C ALA A 402 5.05 1.50 15.52
N SER A 403 3.92 0.91 15.13
CA SER A 403 3.41 1.01 13.75
C SER A 403 3.01 2.44 13.36
N LEU A 404 2.56 3.26 14.32
CA LEU A 404 2.21 4.67 14.10
C LEU A 404 3.44 5.56 13.81
N LEU A 405 4.65 5.05 14.03
CA LEU A 405 5.87 5.76 13.68
C LEU A 405 6.29 5.51 12.23
N VAL A 406 5.80 4.43 11.60
CA VAL A 406 6.24 4.06 10.24
C VAL A 406 5.84 5.10 9.20
N PRO A 407 4.57 5.55 9.13
CA PRO A 407 4.18 6.61 8.20
C PRO A 407 4.99 7.91 8.32
N PRO A 408 5.10 8.57 9.49
CA PRO A 408 5.85 9.82 9.60
C PRO A 408 7.36 9.64 9.39
N LEU A 409 7.96 8.53 9.85
CA LEU A 409 9.37 8.25 9.58
C LEU A 409 9.61 8.08 8.08
N TRP A 410 8.71 7.44 7.35
CA TRP A 410 8.83 7.31 5.90
C TRP A 410 8.76 8.68 5.21
N LEU A 411 7.79 9.53 5.59
CA LEU A 411 7.65 10.88 5.03
C LEU A 411 8.92 11.72 5.24
N VAL A 412 9.60 11.58 6.39
CA VAL A 412 10.83 12.32 6.69
C VAL A 412 12.06 11.70 6.01
N LEU A 413 12.20 10.37 6.02
CA LEU A 413 13.35 9.69 5.41
C LEU A 413 13.37 9.85 3.89
N PHE A 414 12.20 9.85 3.26
CA PHE A 414 12.01 10.03 1.82
C PHE A 414 11.37 11.38 1.53
N TRP A 415 11.81 12.44 2.19
CA TRP A 415 11.15 13.75 2.16
C TRP A 415 11.08 14.39 0.76
N GLN A 416 12.10 14.23 -0.10
CA GLN A 416 12.02 14.73 -1.48
C GLN A 416 10.97 13.98 -2.29
N HIS A 417 10.99 12.64 -2.25
CA HIS A 417 9.96 11.80 -2.86
C HIS A 417 8.57 12.12 -2.29
N SER A 418 8.48 12.36 -0.98
CA SER A 418 7.23 12.69 -0.31
C SER A 418 6.72 14.08 -0.69
N ALA A 419 7.61 15.05 -0.98
CA ALA A 419 7.21 16.34 -1.52
C ALA A 419 6.73 16.22 -2.97
N GLU A 420 7.46 15.51 -3.82
CA GLU A 420 7.09 15.30 -5.23
C GLU A 420 5.76 14.54 -5.37
N HIS A 421 5.51 13.61 -4.46
CA HIS A 421 4.34 12.74 -4.48
C HIS A 421 3.43 12.97 -3.28
N ALA A 422 3.39 14.18 -2.72
CA ALA A 422 2.66 14.46 -1.47
C ALA A 422 1.19 14.04 -1.52
N TRP A 423 0.51 14.34 -2.63
CA TRP A 423 -0.86 13.93 -2.90
C TRP A 423 -1.11 12.41 -3.01
N PHE A 424 -0.07 11.59 -3.21
CA PHE A 424 -0.18 10.12 -3.17
C PHE A 424 0.21 9.55 -1.81
N MET A 425 1.09 10.27 -1.11
CA MET A 425 1.72 9.84 0.12
C MET A 425 0.87 10.16 1.35
N ASP A 426 -0.06 11.12 1.29
CA ASP A 426 -1.00 11.45 2.35
C ASP A 426 -1.80 10.23 2.85
N ARG A 427 -2.19 9.32 1.95
CA ARG A 427 -3.04 8.15 2.25
C ARG A 427 -2.48 7.25 3.35
N ILE A 428 -1.16 7.19 3.52
CA ILE A 428 -0.52 6.36 4.54
C ILE A 428 -0.85 6.83 5.97
N LEU A 429 -1.19 8.12 6.12
CA LEU A 429 -1.65 8.72 7.38
C LEU A 429 -3.02 8.19 7.83
N SER A 430 -3.77 7.54 6.93
CA SER A 430 -4.99 6.82 7.31
C SER A 430 -4.69 5.73 8.35
N TRP A 431 -3.50 5.14 8.32
CA TRP A 431 -3.08 4.20 9.36
C TRP A 431 -2.89 4.89 10.71
N ASP A 432 -2.36 6.11 10.74
CA ASP A 432 -2.16 6.83 11.99
C ASP A 432 -3.49 7.12 12.70
N ILE A 433 -4.52 7.47 11.91
CA ILE A 433 -5.88 7.61 12.39
C ILE A 433 -6.44 6.25 12.85
N ALA A 434 -6.34 5.21 12.03
CA ALA A 434 -6.86 3.88 12.33
C ALA A 434 -6.23 3.28 13.59
N GLY A 435 -4.91 3.26 13.66
CA GLY A 435 -4.16 2.67 14.76
C GLY A 435 -4.28 3.46 16.07
N GLY A 436 -4.34 4.79 16.00
CA GLY A 436 -4.62 5.64 17.17
C GLY A 436 -6.00 5.36 17.76
N MET A 437 -7.03 5.29 16.90
CA MET A 437 -8.40 4.94 17.33
C MET A 437 -8.50 3.48 17.81
N ALA A 438 -7.74 2.56 17.22
CA ALA A 438 -7.67 1.18 17.67
C ALA A 438 -7.06 1.04 19.07
N LEU A 439 -5.98 1.77 19.37
CA LEU A 439 -5.40 1.83 20.72
C LEU A 439 -6.41 2.33 21.75
N PHE A 440 -7.15 3.39 21.41
CA PHE A 440 -8.22 3.92 22.25
C PHE A 440 -9.32 2.89 22.51
N ALA A 441 -9.81 2.22 21.46
CA ALA A 441 -10.86 1.22 21.57
C ALA A 441 -10.46 0.01 22.46
N LEU A 442 -9.21 -0.45 22.34
CA LEU A 442 -8.67 -1.51 23.19
C LEU A 442 -8.63 -1.11 24.67
N ALA A 443 -8.24 0.14 24.96
CA ALA A 443 -8.15 0.66 26.32
C ALA A 443 -9.54 0.82 26.97
N LEU A 444 -10.54 1.32 26.24
CA LEU A 444 -11.91 1.48 26.75
C LEU A 444 -12.51 0.15 27.23
N ARG A 445 -12.29 -0.93 26.47
CA ARG A 445 -12.81 -2.25 26.83
C ARG A 445 -12.23 -2.72 28.18
N ARG A 446 -10.94 -2.49 28.40
CA ARG A 446 -10.28 -2.83 29.65
C ARG A 446 -10.83 -2.02 30.83
N ALA A 447 -11.05 -0.72 30.64
CA ALA A 447 -11.61 0.14 31.68
C ALA A 447 -13.01 -0.28 32.15
N ARG A 448 -13.74 -1.08 31.34
CA ARG A 448 -15.03 -1.68 31.73
C ARG A 448 -14.89 -3.04 32.42
N ALA A 449 -13.74 -3.68 32.30
CA ALA A 449 -13.47 -5.00 32.88
C ALA A 449 -12.77 -4.91 34.25
N ALA A 450 -12.15 -3.76 34.54
CA ALA A 450 -11.65 -3.39 35.87
C ALA A 450 -12.76 -2.66 36.64
#